data_AF-A0A822GNH5-F1
#
_entry.id   AF-A0A822GNH5-F1
#
_cell.length_a   1.000
_cell.length_b   1.000
_cell.length_c   1.000
_cell.angle_alpha   90.00
_cell.angle_beta   90.00
_cell.angle_gamma   90.00
#
_symmetry.space_group_name_H-M   'P 1'
#
loop_
_entity.id
_entity.type
_entity.pdbx_description
1 polymer ?
#
loop_
_entity_poly.entity_id
_entity_poly.type
_entity_poly.pdbx_seq_one_letter_code
_entity_poly.pdbx_strand_id
1 'polypeptide(L)'
;NILHRPIICQLTLYLTYVCNFISAYYTVSFTAQRLFAVVKPFRVSHVLSWYRSRCLALLIILIACIIYSYLPFLIGIVNGRCYSLEHLRWINEFMDILDCIIVFLIPYIMIIVMNTIILISLRRMKQTQQ
;
A
#
# COMPACT_ATOMS: atom_id res chain seq x y z
N ASN A 1 -17.36 -24.01 9.16
CA ASN A 1 -18.66 -23.67 8.53
C ASN A 1 -19.00 -22.18 8.46
N ILE A 2 -18.09 -21.26 8.84
CA ILE A 2 -18.39 -19.80 8.89
C ILE A 2 -18.02 -19.10 7.56
N LEU A 3 -17.00 -19.59 6.85
CA LEU A 3 -16.54 -19.01 5.57
C LEU A 3 -17.48 -19.24 4.37
N HIS A 4 -18.55 -20.03 4.55
CA HIS A 4 -19.53 -20.34 3.49
C HIS A 4 -20.63 -19.27 3.36
N ARG A 5 -20.64 -18.26 4.24
CA ARG A 5 -21.56 -17.12 4.12
C ARG A 5 -21.03 -16.17 3.03
N PRO A 6 -21.88 -15.75 2.06
CA PRO A 6 -21.49 -14.85 0.96
C PRO A 6 -20.77 -13.60 1.44
N ILE A 7 -21.35 -13.01 2.47
CA ILE A 7 -20.90 -11.76 3.08
C ILE A 7 -19.49 -11.91 3.66
N ILE A 8 -19.18 -13.05 4.30
CA ILE A 8 -17.90 -13.24 4.99
C ILE A 8 -16.77 -13.43 3.97
N CYS A 9 -17.03 -14.18 2.89
CA CYS A 9 -16.03 -14.34 1.84
C CYS A 9 -15.74 -13.02 1.11
N GLN A 10 -16.77 -12.32 0.67
CA GLN A 10 -16.63 -11.03 -0.02
C GLN A 10 -15.87 -10.03 0.86
N LEU A 11 -16.22 -9.95 2.15
CA LEU A 11 -15.57 -9.04 3.09
C LEU A 11 -14.10 -9.43 3.33
N THR A 12 -13.80 -10.72 3.46
CA THR A 12 -12.42 -11.19 3.71
C THR A 12 -11.53 -10.88 2.52
N LEU A 13 -11.99 -11.18 1.28
CA LEU A 13 -11.26 -10.83 0.07
C LEU A 13 -11.05 -9.32 -0.01
N TYR A 14 -12.12 -8.52 0.10
CA TYR A 14 -12.01 -7.06 0.09
C TYR A 14 -11.00 -6.54 1.12
N LEU A 15 -11.08 -7.00 2.37
CA LEU A 15 -10.15 -6.60 3.43
C LEU A 15 -8.71 -7.03 3.13
N THR A 16 -8.48 -8.19 2.54
CA THR A 16 -7.13 -8.65 2.18
C THR A 16 -6.49 -7.70 1.16
N TYR A 17 -7.20 -7.33 0.09
CA TYR A 17 -6.68 -6.42 -0.93
C TYR A 17 -6.42 -5.02 -0.35
N VAL A 18 -7.39 -4.46 0.38
CA VAL A 18 -7.27 -3.14 1.04
C VAL A 18 -6.10 -3.12 2.01
N CYS A 19 -5.98 -4.14 2.89
CA CYS A 19 -4.89 -4.23 3.86
C CYS A 19 -3.52 -4.38 3.18
N ASN A 20 -3.43 -5.13 2.08
CA ASN A 20 -2.18 -5.32 1.35
C ASN A 20 -1.69 -3.99 0.76
N PHE A 21 -2.58 -3.24 0.11
CA PHE A 21 -2.29 -1.90 -0.41
C PHE A 21 -1.84 -0.94 0.70
N ILE A 22 -2.62 -0.86 1.79
CA ILE A 22 -2.30 0.03 2.92
C ILE A 22 -0.92 -0.31 3.49
N SER A 23 -0.64 -1.60 3.72
CA SER A 23 0.65 -2.05 4.27
C SER A 23 1.84 -1.65 3.41
N ALA A 24 1.75 -1.86 2.09
CA ALA A 24 2.80 -1.51 1.14
C ALA A 24 3.08 0.00 1.12
N TYR A 25 2.03 0.81 0.97
CA TYR A 25 2.16 2.27 0.90
C TYR A 25 2.54 2.91 2.25
N TYR A 26 2.15 2.30 3.37
CA TYR A 26 2.60 2.71 4.69
C TYR A 26 4.11 2.48 4.86
N THR A 27 4.62 1.36 4.37
CA THR A 27 6.06 1.05 4.36
C THR A 27 6.85 2.06 3.52
N VAL A 28 6.35 2.41 2.32
CA VAL A 28 6.95 3.48 1.49
C VAL A 28 6.96 4.81 2.23
N SER A 29 5.83 5.18 2.85
CA SER A 29 5.69 6.45 3.58
C SER A 29 6.66 6.54 4.76
N PHE A 30 6.82 5.44 5.52
CA PHE A 30 7.78 5.37 6.61
C PHE A 30 9.23 5.46 6.12
N THR A 31 9.55 4.82 4.99
CA THR A 31 10.88 4.90 4.37
C THR A 31 11.17 6.33 3.88
N ALA A 32 10.18 7.00 3.31
CA ALA A 32 10.28 8.40 2.91
C ALA A 32 10.54 9.31 4.11
N GLN A 33 9.82 9.13 5.23
CA GLN A 33 10.06 9.88 6.47
C GLN A 33 11.51 9.74 6.95
N ARG A 34 12.06 8.51 6.92
CA ARG A 34 13.48 8.26 7.25
C ARG A 34 14.43 8.97 6.30
N LEU A 35 14.15 8.96 4.99
CA LEU A 35 14.94 9.68 4.00
C LEU A 35 14.95 11.20 4.27
N PHE A 36 13.79 11.79 4.51
CA PHE A 36 13.68 13.22 4.82
C PHE A 36 14.45 13.60 6.09
N ALA A 37 14.38 12.76 7.13
CA ALA A 37 15.12 12.98 8.37
C ALA A 37 16.65 12.98 8.16
N VAL A 38 17.17 12.10 7.29
CA VAL A 38 18.61 12.00 7.00
C VAL A 38 19.09 13.14 6.10
N VAL A 39 18.33 13.53 5.07
CA VAL A 39 18.76 14.54 4.08
C VAL A 39 18.62 15.98 4.61
N LYS A 40 17.65 16.25 5.50
CA LYS A 40 17.36 17.60 6.02
C LYS A 40 17.32 17.62 7.57
N PRO A 41 18.48 17.50 8.25
CA PRO A 41 18.55 17.50 9.72
C PRO A 41 18.13 18.82 10.38
N PHE A 42 17.99 19.94 9.64
CA PHE A 42 17.79 21.28 10.21
C PHE A 42 16.32 21.77 10.26
N ARG A 43 15.35 21.00 9.75
CA ARG A 43 13.90 21.39 9.72
C ARG A 43 12.97 20.39 10.41
N VAL A 44 13.55 19.47 11.20
CA VAL A 44 12.88 18.26 11.72
C VAL A 44 11.81 18.58 12.76
N SER A 45 11.77 19.80 13.33
CA SER A 45 10.74 20.19 14.31
C SER A 45 9.36 20.50 13.69
N HIS A 46 9.28 21.03 12.46
CA HIS A 46 8.00 21.46 11.87
C HIS A 46 7.51 20.60 10.70
N VAL A 47 8.42 19.89 10.01
CA VAL A 47 8.08 19.06 8.85
C VAL A 47 7.56 17.68 9.28
N LEU A 48 8.05 17.16 10.41
CA LEU A 48 7.57 15.94 11.06
C LEU A 48 6.35 16.21 11.96
N SER A 49 5.40 17.02 11.49
CA SER A 49 4.16 17.18 12.24
C SER A 49 3.39 15.86 12.17
N TRP A 50 3.26 15.19 13.32
CA TRP A 50 2.44 13.99 13.53
C TRP A 50 1.05 14.08 12.86
N TYR A 51 0.49 15.29 12.79
CA TYR A 51 -0.77 15.58 12.15
C TYR A 51 -0.74 15.37 10.63
N ARG A 52 0.37 15.70 9.95
CA ARG A 52 0.53 15.42 8.52
C ARG A 52 0.72 13.94 8.25
N SER A 53 1.45 13.23 9.10
CA SER A 53 1.61 11.77 8.99
C SER A 53 0.28 11.03 9.20
N ARG A 54 -0.54 11.46 10.17
CA ARG A 54 -1.90 10.93 10.34
C ARG A 54 -2.81 11.26 9.16
N CYS A 55 -2.74 12.48 8.63
CA CYS A 55 -3.51 12.88 7.46
C CYS A 55 -3.14 12.03 6.23
N LEU A 56 -1.84 11.81 5.99
CA LEU A 56 -1.36 10.93 4.91
C LEU A 56 -1.82 9.48 5.11
N ALA A 57 -1.76 8.96 6.34
CA ALA A 57 -2.25 7.60 6.63
C ALA A 57 -3.76 7.48 6.35
N LEU A 58 -4.56 8.45 6.80
CA LEU A 58 -6.00 8.47 6.52
C LEU A 58 -6.29 8.61 5.02
N LEU A 59 -5.50 9.41 4.30
CA LEU A 59 -5.62 9.56 2.86
C LEU A 59 -5.34 8.24 2.13
N ILE A 60 -4.29 7.51 2.51
CA ILE A 60 -3.96 6.20 1.93
C ILE A 60 -5.10 5.20 2.18
N ILE A 61 -5.66 5.18 3.40
CA ILE A 61 -6.80 4.31 3.74
C ILE A 61 -8.03 4.67 2.90
N LEU A 62 -8.36 5.96 2.78
CA LEU A 62 -9.50 6.41 1.96
C LEU A 62 -9.30 6.05 0.49
N ILE A 63 -8.11 6.27 -0.06
CA ILE A 63 -7.77 5.90 -1.44
C ILE A 63 -7.91 4.39 -1.64
N ALA A 64 -7.40 3.57 -0.73
CA ALA A 64 -7.53 2.12 -0.80
C ALA A 64 -9.01 1.70 -0.79
N CYS A 65 -9.81 2.22 0.15
CA CYS A 65 -11.24 1.92 0.21
C CYS A 65 -11.98 2.33 -1.08
N ILE A 66 -11.66 3.48 -1.66
CA ILE A 66 -12.26 3.94 -2.93
C ILE A 66 -11.85 3.03 -4.08
N ILE A 67 -10.55 2.75 -4.23
CA ILE A 67 -10.03 1.89 -5.30
C ILE A 67 -10.66 0.52 -5.20
N TYR A 68 -10.69 -0.13 -4.03
CA TYR A 68 -11.22 -1.50 -3.91
C TYR A 68 -12.73 -1.59 -3.73
N SER A 69 -13.45 -0.46 -3.72
CA SER A 69 -14.91 -0.45 -3.54
C SER A 69 -15.66 -1.25 -4.63
N TYR A 70 -15.03 -1.51 -5.78
CA TYR A 70 -15.60 -2.35 -6.84
C TYR A 70 -15.57 -3.86 -6.51
N LEU A 71 -14.59 -4.37 -5.74
CA LEU A 71 -14.47 -5.81 -5.42
C LEU A 71 -15.76 -6.46 -4.89
N PRO A 72 -16.43 -5.91 -3.86
CA PRO A 72 -17.64 -6.53 -3.33
C PRO A 72 -18.79 -6.59 -4.35
N PHE A 73 -18.76 -5.76 -5.41
CA PHE A 73 -19.73 -5.80 -6.51
C PHE A 73 -19.40 -6.89 -7.55
N LEU A 74 -18.13 -7.27 -7.71
CA LEU A 74 -17.66 -8.25 -8.71
C LEU A 74 -17.71 -9.70 -8.22
N ILE A 75 -17.67 -9.92 -6.91
CA ILE A 75 -17.59 -11.25 -6.30
C ILE A 75 -19.00 -11.78 -6.01
N GLY A 76 -19.34 -12.97 -6.53
CA GLY A 76 -20.62 -13.66 -6.28
C GLY A 76 -20.42 -15.05 -5.68
N ILE A 77 -21.47 -15.67 -5.13
CA ILE A 77 -21.46 -17.12 -4.85
C ILE A 77 -21.92 -17.85 -6.09
N VAL A 78 -21.07 -18.74 -6.62
CA VAL A 78 -21.46 -19.73 -7.61
C VAL A 78 -21.16 -21.11 -7.02
N ASN A 79 -22.20 -21.94 -6.84
CA ASN A 79 -22.10 -23.32 -6.32
C ASN A 79 -21.42 -23.47 -4.95
N GLY A 80 -21.74 -22.59 -3.99
CA GLY A 80 -21.18 -22.65 -2.63
C GLY A 80 -19.69 -22.33 -2.55
N ARG A 81 -19.07 -21.95 -3.67
CA ARG A 81 -17.71 -21.44 -3.72
C ARG A 81 -17.75 -19.97 -4.10
N CYS A 82 -16.81 -19.24 -3.51
CA CYS A 82 -16.67 -17.82 -3.73
C CYS A 82 -15.85 -17.63 -5.00
N TYR A 83 -16.51 -17.26 -6.09
CA TYR A 83 -15.88 -17.09 -7.40
C TYR A 83 -16.29 -15.73 -7.99
N SER A 84 -15.36 -15.12 -8.74
CA SER A 84 -15.69 -13.97 -9.58
C SER A 84 -16.73 -14.39 -10.62
N LEU A 85 -17.75 -13.55 -10.82
CA LEU A 85 -18.79 -13.78 -11.82
C LEU A 85 -18.13 -13.98 -13.20
N GLU A 86 -18.51 -15.06 -13.90
CA GLU A 86 -17.82 -15.53 -15.11
C GLU A 86 -17.77 -14.46 -16.23
N HIS A 87 -18.78 -13.59 -16.29
CA HIS A 87 -18.85 -12.47 -17.25
C HIS A 87 -17.84 -11.34 -16.94
N LEU A 88 -17.33 -11.25 -15.71
CA LEU A 88 -16.40 -10.20 -15.26
C LEU A 88 -14.98 -10.74 -15.01
N ARG A 89 -14.72 -12.02 -15.30
CA ARG A 89 -13.43 -12.68 -15.05
C ARG A 89 -12.26 -11.98 -15.73
N TRP A 90 -12.45 -11.53 -16.98
CA TRP A 90 -11.43 -10.79 -17.72
C TRP A 90 -11.06 -9.45 -17.07
N ILE A 91 -12.05 -8.73 -16.54
CA ILE A 91 -11.83 -7.46 -15.84
C ILE A 91 -11.11 -7.73 -14.52
N ASN A 92 -11.50 -8.80 -13.80
CA ASN A 92 -10.87 -9.17 -12.54
C ASN A 92 -9.41 -9.58 -12.72
N GLU A 93 -9.10 -10.42 -13.72
CA GLU A 93 -7.71 -10.82 -14.02
C GLU A 93 -6.83 -9.62 -14.39
N PHE A 94 -7.35 -8.69 -15.19
CA PHE A 94 -6.62 -7.48 -15.55
C PHE A 94 -6.38 -6.58 -14.33
N MET A 95 -7.39 -6.40 -13.49
CA MET A 95 -7.26 -5.63 -12.26
C MET A 95 -6.29 -6.28 -11.28
N ASP A 96 -6.31 -7.61 -11.11
CA ASP A 96 -5.39 -8.34 -10.23
C ASP A 96 -3.92 -8.16 -10.66
N ILE A 97 -3.64 -8.18 -11.98
CA ILE A 97 -2.30 -7.93 -12.52
C ILE A 97 -1.86 -6.49 -12.24
N LEU A 98 -2.74 -5.52 -12.48
CA LEU A 98 -2.47 -4.12 -12.19
C LEU A 98 -2.20 -3.92 -10.69
N ASP A 99 -3.00 -4.56 -9.85
CA ASP A 99 -2.85 -4.54 -8.41
C ASP A 99 -1.49 -5.10 -7.99
N CYS A 100 -1.05 -6.20 -8.59
CA CYS A 100 0.27 -6.75 -8.32
C CYS A 100 1.39 -5.74 -8.65
N ILE A 101 1.28 -5.01 -9.75
CA ILE A 101 2.26 -3.98 -10.12
C ILE A 101 2.23 -2.82 -9.12
N ILE A 102 1.04 -2.33 -8.78
CA ILE A 102 0.85 -1.16 -7.93
C ILE A 102 1.22 -1.45 -6.48
N VAL A 103 0.89 -2.64 -5.96
CA VAL A 103 1.07 -3.02 -4.56
C VAL A 103 2.40 -3.70 -4.29
N PHE A 104 3.04 -4.33 -5.27
CA PHE A 104 4.34 -4.96 -5.08
C PHE A 104 5.46 -4.24 -5.82
N LEU A 105 5.37 -4.07 -7.14
CA LEU A 105 6.49 -3.61 -7.96
C LEU A 105 6.85 -2.14 -7.67
N ILE A 106 5.86 -1.25 -7.71
CA ILE A 106 6.06 0.18 -7.45
C ILE A 106 6.65 0.43 -6.05
N PRO A 107 6.05 -0.07 -4.95
CA PRO A 107 6.59 0.18 -3.61
C PRO A 107 7.97 -0.44 -3.43
N TYR A 108 8.23 -1.62 -4.00
CA TYR A 108 9.56 -2.23 -3.94
C TYR A 108 10.64 -1.34 -4.57
N ILE A 109 10.41 -0.83 -5.78
CA ILE A 109 11.34 0.09 -6.45
C ILE A 109 11.54 1.37 -5.63
N MET A 110 10.45 1.96 -5.14
CA MET A 110 10.51 3.18 -4.31
C MET A 110 11.34 2.96 -3.05
N ILE A 111 11.14 1.83 -2.36
CA ILE A 111 11.88 1.47 -1.15
C ILE A 111 13.37 1.29 -1.45
N ILE A 112 13.73 0.60 -2.54
CA ILE A 112 15.14 0.43 -2.94
C ILE A 112 15.79 1.79 -3.22
N VAL A 113 15.15 2.63 -4.02
CA VAL A 113 15.68 3.95 -4.38
C VAL A 113 15.87 4.80 -3.13
N MET A 114 14.86 4.88 -2.25
CA MET A 114 14.95 5.64 -1.00
C MET A 114 16.06 5.13 -0.09
N ASN A 115 16.16 3.81 0.12
CA ASN A 115 17.22 3.22 0.95
C ASN A 115 18.62 3.44 0.36
N THR A 116 18.75 3.41 -0.96
CA THR A 116 20.01 3.70 -1.66
C THR A 116 20.44 5.15 -1.43
N ILE A 117 19.50 6.11 -1.56
CA ILE A 117 19.77 7.52 -1.29
C ILE A 117 20.16 7.73 0.18
N ILE A 118 19.48 7.08 1.12
CA ILE A 118 19.84 7.11 2.55
C ILE A 118 21.29 6.66 2.74
N LEU A 119 21.68 5.51 2.16
CA LEU A 119 23.02 4.98 2.28
C LEU A 119 24.08 5.94 1.72
N ILE A 120 23.82 6.52 0.54
CA ILE A 120 24.71 7.51 -0.08
C ILE A 120 24.84 8.76 0.78
N SER A 121 23.72 9.27 1.32
CA SER A 121 23.71 10.45 2.19
C SER A 121 24.49 10.20 3.48
N LEU A 122 24.31 9.04 4.12
CA LEU A 122 25.04 8.65 5.31
C LEU A 122 26.54 8.52 5.05
N ARG A 123 26.94 7.90 3.92
CA ARG A 123 28.34 7.78 3.52
C ARG A 123 28.99 9.15 3.30
N ARG A 124 28.31 10.07 2.63
CA ARG A 124 28.79 11.44 2.41
C ARG A 124 29.02 12.18 3.74
N MET A 125 28.07 12.10 4.68
CA MET A 125 28.23 12.73 6.00
C MET A 125 29.41 12.16 6.77
N LYS A 126 29.63 10.84 6.73
CA LYS A 126 30.78 10.20 7.40
C LYS A 126 32.12 10.69 6.82
N GLN A 127 32.21 10.89 5.51
CA GLN A 127 33.43 11.40 4.86
C GLN A 127 33.72 12.87 5.20
N THR A 128 32.72 13.70 5.48
CA THR A 128 32.93 15.10 5.89
C THR A 128 33.41 15.24 7.34
N GLN A 129 33.33 14.18 8.15
CA GLN A 129 33.77 14.15 9.55
C GLN A 129 35.17 13.53 9.72
N GLN A 130 35.78 12.98 8.65
CA GLN A 130 37.18 12.54 8.61
C GLN A 130 38.03 13.58 7.91
#